data_AF-A0A7X1GHP6-F1
#
_entry.id   AF-A0A7X1GHP6-F1
#
_cell.length_a   1.000
_cell.length_b   1.000
_cell.length_c   1.000
_cell.angle_alpha   90.00
_cell.angle_beta   90.00
_cell.angle_gamma   90.00
#
_symmetry.space_group_name_H-M   'P 1'
#
loop_
_entity.id
_entity.type
_entity.pdbx_description
1 polymer ?
#
loop_
_entity_poly.entity_id
_entity_poly.type
_entity_poly.pdbx_seq_one_letter_code
_entity_poly.pdbx_strand_id
1 'polypeptide(L)'
;MPGFNDLIEEIEKKHPNDWWIKSRRETESLFPDSFPQVHVYENALRILDSDSWLVLSEKAQKVFPGSRELRGKHQFFDLLNEALAYEYLVSQELCNIRLLRTVKNQKSPDISYEANGVPCYCEVKTINVSQDEIDKMVAGESFDCSIYYELTPQFLNKFDLTIQAAVAQIKSLAPSGLVYVIVHFDDFTLDHYETYQRQISELLACSFPALEVIVRVGVLGTHYIRHGAC
;
A
#
# COMPACT_ATOMS: atom_id res chain seq x y z
N MET A 1 2.77 19.52 9.03
CA MET A 1 3.83 18.79 8.31
C MET A 1 3.56 18.90 6.82
N PRO A 2 4.58 18.70 5.96
CA PRO A 2 4.38 18.64 4.51
C PRO A 2 3.40 17.51 4.13
N GLY A 3 2.72 17.69 3.00
CA GLY A 3 1.76 16.73 2.45
C GLY A 3 2.13 16.20 1.07
N PHE A 4 1.16 15.58 0.41
CA PHE A 4 1.32 15.03 -0.94
C PHE A 4 1.64 16.13 -1.96
N ASN A 5 0.97 17.28 -1.88
CA ASN A 5 1.22 18.37 -2.82
C ASN A 5 2.64 18.94 -2.68
N ASP A 6 3.16 19.07 -1.45
CA ASP A 6 4.55 19.47 -1.21
C ASP A 6 5.54 18.47 -1.83
N LEU A 7 5.29 17.16 -1.65
CA LEU A 7 6.11 16.11 -2.27
C LEU A 7 6.12 16.21 -3.79
N ILE A 8 4.96 16.45 -4.41
CA ILE A 8 4.85 16.57 -5.86
C ILE A 8 5.55 17.83 -6.36
N GLU A 9 5.46 18.97 -5.66
CA GLU A 9 6.21 20.18 -6.01
C GLU A 9 7.73 19.97 -5.95
N GLU A 10 8.23 19.24 -4.96
CA GLU A 10 9.65 18.88 -4.88
C GLU A 10 10.10 17.98 -6.03
N ILE A 11 9.27 16.99 -6.38
CA ILE A 11 9.52 16.08 -7.50
C ILE A 11 9.48 16.85 -8.82
N GLU A 12 8.51 17.76 -9.00
CA GLU A 12 8.33 18.57 -10.21
C GLU A 12 9.56 19.46 -10.47
N LYS A 13 10.19 20.00 -9.42
CA LYS A 13 11.47 20.74 -9.56
C LYS A 13 12.59 19.90 -10.16
N LYS A 14 12.62 18.59 -9.88
CA LYS A 14 13.63 17.64 -10.41
C LYS A 14 13.22 17.05 -11.76
N HIS A 15 11.92 16.94 -12.01
CA HIS A 15 11.35 16.32 -13.20
C HIS A 15 10.28 17.23 -13.85
N PRO A 16 10.64 18.44 -14.30
CA PRO A 16 9.66 19.45 -14.77
C PRO A 16 8.90 19.03 -16.04
N ASN A 17 9.38 17.99 -16.73
CA ASN A 17 8.78 17.45 -17.94
C ASN A 17 8.14 16.07 -17.75
N ASP A 18 7.93 15.62 -16.51
CA ASP A 18 7.28 14.35 -16.26
C ASP A 18 5.83 14.36 -16.77
N TRP A 19 5.47 13.30 -17.50
CA TRP A 19 4.18 13.19 -18.18
C TRP A 19 3.02 13.08 -17.20
N TRP A 20 3.23 12.39 -16.06
CA TRP A 20 2.16 12.15 -15.09
C TRP A 20 1.83 13.44 -14.35
N ILE A 21 2.85 14.22 -13.98
CA ILE A 21 2.65 15.53 -13.34
C ILE A 21 1.89 16.46 -14.26
N LYS A 22 2.32 16.60 -15.53
CA LYS A 22 1.63 17.45 -16.51
C LYS A 22 0.17 17.02 -16.71
N SER A 23 -0.04 15.73 -16.97
CA SER A 23 -1.37 15.15 -17.15
C SER A 23 -2.28 15.38 -15.93
N ARG A 24 -1.76 15.20 -14.71
CA ARG A 24 -2.48 15.49 -13.47
C ARG A 24 -2.86 16.97 -13.36
N ARG A 25 -1.90 17.90 -13.56
CA ARG A 25 -2.14 19.35 -13.44
C ARG A 25 -3.19 19.84 -14.45
N GLU A 26 -3.11 19.34 -15.68
CA GLU A 26 -4.10 19.63 -16.72
C GLU A 26 -5.49 19.12 -16.32
N THR A 27 -5.57 17.89 -15.82
CA THR A 27 -6.83 17.28 -15.38
C THR A 27 -7.43 18.03 -14.18
N GLU A 28 -6.65 18.33 -13.15
CA GLU A 28 -7.10 19.08 -11.96
C GLU A 28 -7.57 20.50 -12.31
N SER A 29 -6.96 21.15 -13.31
CA SER A 29 -7.41 22.47 -13.77
C SER A 29 -8.78 22.44 -14.45
N LEU A 30 -9.14 21.32 -15.08
CA LEU A 30 -10.43 21.15 -15.74
C LEU A 30 -11.49 20.58 -14.80
N PHE A 31 -11.06 19.71 -13.90
CA PHE A 31 -11.90 18.92 -13.01
C PHE A 31 -11.26 18.91 -11.62
N PRO A 32 -11.54 19.95 -10.80
CA PRO A 32 -11.21 19.91 -9.39
C PRO A 32 -11.77 18.61 -8.79
N ASP A 33 -10.97 17.92 -7.97
CA ASP A 33 -11.32 16.64 -7.32
C ASP A 33 -11.25 15.36 -8.18
N SER A 34 -10.60 15.40 -9.34
CA SER A 34 -10.37 14.23 -10.20
C SER A 34 -9.61 13.07 -9.55
N PHE A 35 -8.87 13.34 -8.48
CA PHE A 35 -7.99 12.38 -7.83
C PHE A 35 -8.28 12.31 -6.33
N PRO A 36 -9.44 11.77 -5.90
CA PRO A 36 -9.82 11.72 -4.49
C PRO A 36 -8.79 10.98 -3.61
N GLN A 37 -8.04 10.04 -4.19
CA GLN A 37 -6.96 9.32 -3.50
C GLN A 37 -5.81 10.24 -3.05
N VAL A 38 -5.64 11.40 -3.70
CA VAL A 38 -4.66 12.41 -3.29
C VAL A 38 -4.96 12.91 -1.89
N HIS A 39 -6.23 13.09 -1.52
CA HIS A 39 -6.59 13.53 -0.17
C HIS A 39 -6.22 12.49 0.90
N VAL A 40 -6.33 11.21 0.57
CA VAL A 40 -5.93 10.12 1.48
C VAL A 40 -4.43 10.18 1.72
N TYR A 41 -3.62 10.31 0.67
CA TYR A 41 -2.17 10.46 0.83
C TYR A 41 -1.77 11.79 1.49
N GLU A 42 -2.44 12.90 1.15
CA GLU A 42 -2.21 14.20 1.77
C GLU A 42 -2.38 14.14 3.28
N ASN A 43 -3.46 13.50 3.75
CA ASN A 43 -3.73 13.36 5.19
C ASN A 43 -2.69 12.46 5.86
N ALA A 44 -2.41 11.28 5.30
CA ALA A 44 -1.46 10.34 5.88
C ALA A 44 -0.03 10.90 5.93
N LEU A 45 0.40 11.62 4.89
CA LEU A 45 1.73 12.23 4.86
C LEU A 45 1.88 13.35 5.90
N ARG A 46 0.81 14.12 6.18
CA ARG A 46 0.81 15.17 7.20
C ARG A 46 0.94 14.64 8.63
N ILE A 47 0.74 13.34 8.85
CA ILE A 47 0.86 12.69 10.17
C ILE A 47 2.31 12.28 10.47
N LEU A 48 3.15 12.11 9.45
CA LEU A 48 4.54 11.71 9.62
C LEU A 48 5.30 12.72 10.48
N ASP A 49 6.20 12.22 11.32
CA ASP A 49 7.20 13.08 11.94
C ASP A 49 8.23 13.57 10.91
N SER A 50 9.02 14.57 11.29
CA SER A 50 9.99 15.20 10.37
C SER A 50 11.01 14.22 9.81
N ASP A 51 11.45 13.24 10.61
CA ASP A 51 12.45 12.26 10.20
C ASP A 51 11.85 11.25 9.23
N SER A 52 10.65 10.76 9.51
CA SER A 52 9.89 9.82 8.67
C SER A 52 9.49 10.48 7.35
N TRP A 53 9.10 11.76 7.37
CA TRP A 53 8.89 12.55 6.16
C TRP A 53 10.15 12.61 5.29
N LEU A 54 11.32 12.89 5.88
CA LEU A 54 12.58 12.94 5.14
C LEU A 54 12.91 11.59 4.50
N VAL A 55 12.71 10.49 5.25
CA VAL A 55 12.92 9.14 4.72
C VAL A 55 11.98 8.83 3.56
N LEU A 56 10.69 9.06 3.73
CA LEU A 56 9.69 8.76 2.70
C LEU A 56 9.88 9.60 1.45
N SER A 57 10.05 10.91 1.60
CA SER A 57 10.26 11.83 0.47
C SER A 57 11.52 11.47 -0.33
N GLU A 58 12.62 11.09 0.33
CA GLU A 58 13.83 10.61 -0.35
C GLU A 58 13.58 9.30 -1.11
N LYS A 59 12.86 8.33 -0.53
CA LYS A 59 12.48 7.08 -1.23
C LYS A 59 11.59 7.40 -2.44
N ALA A 60 10.61 8.28 -2.25
CA ALA A 60 9.61 8.62 -3.25
C ALA A 60 10.22 9.32 -4.45
N GLN A 61 11.12 10.28 -4.23
CA GLN A 61 11.86 10.94 -5.31
C GLN A 61 12.74 9.97 -6.11
N LYS A 62 13.28 8.90 -5.49
CA LYS A 62 14.09 7.89 -6.18
C LYS A 62 13.25 6.97 -7.06
N VAL A 63 12.05 6.61 -6.61
CA VAL A 63 11.14 5.68 -7.32
C VAL A 63 10.29 6.42 -8.37
N PHE A 64 10.02 7.70 -8.18
CA PHE A 64 9.15 8.49 -9.05
C PHE A 64 9.50 8.44 -10.55
N PRO A 65 10.78 8.46 -10.98
CA PRO A 65 11.13 8.37 -12.40
C PRO A 65 10.76 7.06 -13.09
N GLY A 66 10.17 6.09 -12.36
CA GLY A 66 9.85 4.72 -12.78
C GLY A 66 9.27 4.54 -14.19
N SER A 67 9.19 3.27 -14.61
CA SER A 67 8.97 2.90 -16.00
C SER A 67 7.64 3.43 -16.58
N ARG A 68 7.62 3.67 -17.90
CA ARG A 68 6.40 4.00 -18.66
C ARG A 68 5.59 2.74 -19.02
N GLU A 69 5.64 1.72 -18.18
CA GLU A 69 4.88 0.48 -18.39
C GLU A 69 3.39 0.71 -18.16
N LEU A 70 2.57 -0.30 -18.50
CA LEU A 70 1.10 -0.24 -18.42
C LEU A 70 0.57 0.19 -17.05
N ARG A 71 1.33 -0.06 -15.98
CA ARG A 71 0.98 0.29 -14.59
C ARG A 71 1.47 1.69 -14.17
N GLY A 72 1.99 2.49 -15.10
CA GLY A 72 2.41 3.87 -14.86
C GLY A 72 3.27 4.05 -13.61
N LYS A 73 2.88 4.98 -12.74
CA LYS A 73 3.60 5.35 -11.51
C LYS A 73 3.26 4.46 -10.30
N HIS A 74 2.78 3.22 -10.49
CA HIS A 74 2.36 2.34 -9.37
C HIS A 74 3.43 2.21 -8.28
N GLN A 75 4.72 2.04 -8.61
CA GLN A 75 5.78 1.90 -7.61
C GLN A 75 5.86 3.12 -6.67
N PHE A 76 5.60 4.32 -7.18
CA PHE A 76 5.55 5.53 -6.38
C PHE A 76 4.36 5.48 -5.41
N PHE A 77 3.17 5.10 -5.88
CA PHE A 77 1.98 4.99 -5.03
C PHE A 77 2.04 3.84 -4.03
N ASP A 78 2.58 2.69 -4.44
CA ASP A 78 2.83 1.54 -3.58
C ASP A 78 3.76 1.94 -2.42
N LEU A 79 4.77 2.77 -2.68
CA LEU A 79 5.63 3.32 -1.63
C LEU A 79 4.87 4.29 -0.72
N LEU A 80 4.00 5.14 -1.26
CA LEU A 80 3.21 6.07 -0.42
C LEU A 80 2.27 5.35 0.54
N ASN A 81 1.93 4.09 0.28
CA ASN A 81 1.17 3.28 1.21
C ASN A 81 1.90 3.05 2.53
N GLU A 82 3.24 3.23 2.60
CA GLU A 82 3.98 3.29 3.87
C GLU A 82 3.41 4.37 4.82
N ALA A 83 2.95 5.51 4.29
CA ALA A 83 2.33 6.55 5.10
C ALA A 83 0.96 6.14 5.66
N LEU A 84 0.20 5.31 4.92
CA LEU A 84 -1.09 4.78 5.39
C LEU A 84 -0.91 3.79 6.54
N ALA A 85 0.12 2.96 6.46
CA ALA A 85 0.49 2.07 7.56
C ALA A 85 0.96 2.86 8.78
N TYR A 86 1.76 3.92 8.57
CA TYR A 86 2.16 4.82 9.66
C TYR A 86 0.96 5.47 10.34
N GLU A 87 0.03 6.05 9.56
CA GLU A 87 -1.23 6.62 10.06
C GLU A 87 -2.03 5.57 10.85
N TYR A 88 -2.11 4.34 10.34
CA TYR A 88 -2.76 3.25 11.06
C TYR A 88 -2.11 3.00 12.42
N LEU A 89 -0.78 2.89 12.49
CA LEU A 89 -0.07 2.67 13.77
C LEU A 89 -0.31 3.82 14.77
N VAL A 90 -0.33 5.06 14.30
CA VAL A 90 -0.69 6.24 15.12
C VAL A 90 -2.12 6.11 15.65
N SER A 91 -3.06 5.67 14.80
CA SER A 91 -4.47 5.48 15.19
C SER A 91 -4.68 4.36 16.23
N GLN A 92 -3.73 3.42 16.33
CA GLN A 92 -3.72 2.37 17.35
C GLN A 92 -3.00 2.81 18.64
N GLU A 93 -2.69 4.12 18.78
CA GLU A 93 -1.99 4.69 19.93
C GLU A 93 -0.60 4.08 20.20
N LEU A 94 0.01 3.49 19.16
CA LEU A 94 1.37 2.96 19.24
C LEU A 94 2.38 4.11 19.26
N CYS A 95 3.51 3.86 19.93
CA CYS A 95 4.51 4.89 20.21
C CYS A 95 5.80 4.65 19.43
N ASN A 96 6.66 5.67 19.37
CA ASN A 96 7.98 5.60 18.75
C ASN A 96 7.98 5.08 17.30
N ILE A 97 6.92 5.42 16.55
CA ILE A 97 6.73 5.00 15.16
C ILE A 97 7.72 5.76 14.27
N ARG A 98 8.48 5.05 13.42
CA ARG A 98 9.49 5.65 12.53
C ARG A 98 9.58 4.88 11.22
N LEU A 99 9.65 5.61 10.11
CA LEU A 99 10.01 5.00 8.82
C LEU A 99 11.51 4.67 8.76
N LEU A 100 11.82 3.49 8.26
CA LEU A 100 13.18 2.97 8.17
C LEU A 100 13.81 3.28 6.81
N ARG A 101 15.08 3.66 6.86
CA ARG A 101 15.90 3.84 5.66
C ARG A 101 16.25 2.48 5.07
N THR A 102 16.12 2.34 3.76
CA THR A 102 16.58 1.14 3.06
C THR A 102 18.10 1.04 3.15
N VAL A 103 18.60 -0.04 3.74
CA VAL A 103 20.04 -0.35 3.76
C VAL A 103 20.35 -1.25 2.57
N LYS A 104 21.33 -0.84 1.75
CA LYS A 104 21.70 -1.58 0.54
C LYS A 104 22.09 -3.02 0.90
N ASN A 105 21.52 -3.99 0.18
CA ASN A 105 21.72 -5.43 0.36
C ASN A 105 21.18 -6.02 1.68
N GLN A 106 20.31 -5.30 2.40
CA GLN A 106 19.65 -5.82 3.60
C GLN A 106 18.14 -5.79 3.41
N LYS A 107 17.48 -6.92 3.72
CA LYS A 107 16.03 -6.98 3.85
C LYS A 107 15.65 -6.36 5.20
N SER A 108 15.15 -5.13 5.17
CA SER A 108 14.63 -4.43 6.34
C SER A 108 13.12 -4.25 6.22
N PRO A 109 12.38 -4.26 7.34
CA PRO A 109 11.03 -3.72 7.42
C PRO A 109 10.95 -2.25 7.03
N ASP A 110 9.73 -1.77 6.74
CA ASP A 110 9.49 -0.38 6.34
C ASP A 110 9.34 0.56 7.54
N ILE A 111 8.73 0.10 8.63
CA ILE A 111 8.43 0.91 9.82
C ILE A 111 8.88 0.17 11.08
N SER A 112 9.46 0.89 12.04
CA SER A 112 9.61 0.44 13.43
C SER A 112 8.60 1.15 14.33
N TYR A 113 8.13 0.48 15.38
CA TYR A 113 7.28 1.07 16.42
C TYR A 113 7.51 0.35 17.75
N GLU A 114 6.94 0.84 18.84
CA GLU A 114 6.93 0.15 20.12
C GLU A 114 5.53 -0.29 20.52
N ALA A 115 5.41 -1.55 20.96
CA ALA A 115 4.22 -2.11 21.58
C ALA A 115 4.59 -2.62 22.97
N ASN A 116 3.92 -2.14 24.02
CA ASN A 116 4.20 -2.51 25.42
C ASN A 116 5.69 -2.36 25.81
N GLY A 117 6.36 -1.33 25.29
CA GLY A 117 7.79 -1.08 25.54
C GLY A 117 8.75 -2.03 24.81
N VAL A 118 8.25 -2.86 23.90
CA VAL A 118 9.05 -3.77 23.07
C VAL A 118 9.13 -3.21 21.65
N PRO A 119 10.32 -3.16 21.04
CA PRO A 119 10.46 -2.76 19.64
C PRO A 119 9.84 -3.81 18.71
N CYS A 120 8.93 -3.37 17.87
CA CYS A 120 8.24 -4.14 16.85
C CYS A 120 8.44 -3.48 15.47
N TYR A 121 8.09 -4.22 14.42
CA TYR A 121 8.29 -3.77 13.05
C TYR A 121 7.04 -4.01 12.22
N CYS A 122 6.79 -3.11 11.28
CA CYS A 122 5.72 -3.24 10.30
C CYS A 122 6.33 -3.28 8.88
N GLU A 123 5.89 -4.27 8.11
CA GLU A 123 6.18 -4.36 6.67
C GLU A 123 4.92 -4.02 5.90
N VAL A 124 5.07 -3.17 4.88
CA VAL A 124 3.96 -2.70 4.05
C VAL A 124 4.03 -3.36 2.68
N LYS A 125 2.90 -3.93 2.23
CA LYS A 125 2.78 -4.55 0.91
C LYS A 125 1.59 -4.01 0.16
N THR A 126 1.72 -3.97 -1.17
CA THR A 126 0.59 -3.66 -2.06
C THR A 126 0.39 -4.82 -3.02
N ILE A 127 -0.82 -5.36 -3.06
CA ILE A 127 -1.26 -6.33 -4.06
C ILE A 127 -2.12 -5.57 -5.06
N ASN A 128 -1.49 -5.24 -6.19
CA ASN A 128 -2.16 -4.58 -7.31
C ASN A 128 -3.04 -5.56 -8.10
N VAL A 129 -4.02 -4.98 -8.79
CA VAL A 129 -4.89 -5.61 -9.81
C VAL A 129 -4.08 -6.51 -10.73
N SER A 130 -4.63 -7.66 -11.12
CA SER A 130 -3.96 -8.64 -11.97
C SER A 130 -3.61 -8.09 -13.35
N GLN A 131 -2.63 -8.71 -14.03
CA GLN A 131 -2.29 -8.29 -15.38
C GLN A 131 -3.43 -8.62 -16.35
N ASP A 132 -4.05 -9.77 -16.17
CA ASP A 132 -5.23 -10.20 -16.94
C ASP A 132 -6.32 -9.13 -16.87
N GLU A 133 -6.63 -8.59 -15.69
CA GLU A 133 -7.64 -7.55 -15.55
C GLU A 133 -7.24 -6.23 -16.25
N ILE A 134 -5.97 -5.84 -16.19
CA ILE A 134 -5.46 -4.68 -16.94
C ILE A 134 -5.62 -4.91 -18.45
N ASP A 135 -5.28 -6.11 -18.94
CA ASP A 135 -5.34 -6.44 -20.36
C ASP A 135 -6.79 -6.43 -20.86
N LYS A 136 -7.74 -6.94 -20.06
CA LYS A 136 -9.18 -6.86 -20.31
C LYS A 136 -9.68 -5.41 -20.42
N MET A 137 -9.27 -4.55 -19.48
CA MET A 137 -9.64 -3.12 -19.49
C MET A 137 -9.12 -2.42 -20.75
N VAL A 138 -7.90 -2.74 -21.19
CA VAL A 138 -7.30 -2.18 -22.41
C VAL A 138 -7.98 -2.69 -23.68
N ALA A 139 -8.38 -3.97 -23.70
CA ALA A 139 -9.09 -4.58 -24.82
C ALA A 139 -10.53 -4.05 -24.97
N GLY A 140 -11.12 -3.49 -23.91
CA GLY A 140 -12.50 -3.00 -23.89
C GLY A 140 -13.52 -4.14 -24.01
N GLU A 141 -13.15 -5.34 -23.58
CA GLU A 141 -14.00 -6.53 -23.64
C GLU A 141 -15.04 -6.51 -22.49
N SER A 142 -16.24 -7.01 -22.79
CA SER A 142 -17.31 -7.19 -21.79
C SER A 142 -17.21 -8.59 -21.21
N PHE A 143 -17.20 -8.70 -19.88
CA PHE A 143 -17.14 -9.98 -19.17
C PHE A 143 -18.36 -10.19 -18.29
N ASP A 144 -18.65 -11.46 -18.00
CA ASP A 144 -19.61 -11.82 -16.98
C ASP A 144 -19.00 -11.56 -15.60
N CYS A 145 -19.64 -10.71 -14.79
CA CYS A 145 -19.19 -10.40 -13.43
C CYS A 145 -19.16 -11.64 -12.50
N SER A 146 -19.79 -12.76 -12.90
CA SER A 146 -19.71 -14.03 -12.16
C SER A 146 -18.27 -14.53 -11.95
N ILE A 147 -17.31 -14.10 -12.76
CA ILE A 147 -15.88 -14.41 -12.57
C ILE A 147 -15.30 -13.85 -11.26
N TYR A 148 -15.97 -12.87 -10.66
CA TYR A 148 -15.58 -12.24 -9.40
C TYR A 148 -16.28 -12.85 -8.18
N TYR A 149 -17.05 -13.94 -8.32
CA TYR A 149 -17.78 -14.51 -7.18
C TYR A 149 -16.87 -14.95 -6.02
N GLU A 150 -15.65 -15.39 -6.34
CA GLU A 150 -14.66 -15.84 -5.36
C GLU A 150 -13.25 -15.43 -5.78
N LEU A 151 -12.35 -15.33 -4.80
CA LEU A 151 -10.93 -15.13 -5.07
C LEU A 151 -10.35 -16.37 -5.75
N THR A 152 -9.62 -16.14 -6.84
CA THR A 152 -8.99 -17.22 -7.60
C THR A 152 -7.86 -17.87 -6.79
N PRO A 153 -7.55 -19.16 -7.04
CA PRO A 153 -6.38 -19.82 -6.45
C PRO A 153 -5.07 -19.07 -6.72
N GLN A 154 -4.95 -18.44 -7.90
CA GLN A 154 -3.80 -17.63 -8.28
C GLN A 154 -3.66 -16.40 -7.38
N PHE A 155 -4.77 -15.70 -7.10
CA PHE A 155 -4.78 -14.58 -6.16
C PHE A 155 -4.37 -15.04 -4.75
N LEU A 156 -4.99 -16.10 -4.24
CA LEU A 156 -4.72 -16.61 -2.90
C LEU A 156 -3.26 -17.04 -2.73
N ASN A 157 -2.68 -17.70 -3.74
CA ASN A 157 -1.26 -18.06 -3.76
C ASN A 157 -0.35 -16.82 -3.79
N LYS A 158 -0.68 -15.80 -4.60
CA LYS A 158 0.05 -14.52 -4.62
C LYS A 158 -0.02 -13.82 -3.25
N PHE A 159 -1.19 -13.82 -2.63
CA PHE A 159 -1.40 -13.25 -1.30
C PHE A 159 -0.55 -13.98 -0.27
N ASP A 160 -0.61 -15.31 -0.21
CA ASP A 160 0.19 -16.13 0.71
C ASP A 160 1.70 -15.85 0.55
N LEU A 161 2.22 -15.90 -0.67
CA LEU A 161 3.64 -15.58 -0.96
C LEU A 161 4.02 -14.16 -0.55
N THR A 162 3.10 -13.19 -0.71
CA THR A 162 3.32 -11.80 -0.29
C THR A 162 3.46 -11.70 1.22
N ILE A 163 2.59 -12.37 1.98
CA ILE A 163 2.66 -12.42 3.44
C ILE A 163 3.94 -13.15 3.89
N GLN A 164 4.29 -14.29 3.28
CA GLN A 164 5.53 -15.01 3.61
C GLN A 164 6.77 -14.12 3.42
N ALA A 165 6.83 -13.37 2.32
CA ALA A 165 7.92 -12.44 2.05
C ALA A 165 8.01 -11.32 3.10
N ALA A 166 6.86 -10.76 3.48
CA ALA A 166 6.79 -9.72 4.51
C ALA A 166 7.23 -10.25 5.88
N VAL A 167 6.78 -11.44 6.26
CA VAL A 167 7.20 -12.12 7.49
C VAL A 167 8.71 -12.35 7.49
N ALA A 168 9.29 -12.76 6.36
CA ALA A 168 10.74 -12.95 6.25
C ALA A 168 11.53 -11.64 6.43
N GLN A 169 10.98 -10.49 6.02
CA GLN A 169 11.58 -9.17 6.27
C GLN A 169 11.48 -8.78 7.75
N ILE A 170 10.34 -8.99 8.40
CA ILE A 170 10.17 -8.73 9.84
C ILE A 170 11.11 -9.62 10.68
N LYS A 171 11.15 -10.92 10.36
CA LYS A 171 11.98 -11.91 11.07
C LYS A 171 13.49 -11.67 10.97
N SER A 172 13.94 -10.81 10.05
CA SER A 172 15.36 -10.45 9.99
C SER A 172 15.78 -9.55 11.17
N LEU A 173 14.83 -8.87 11.83
CA LEU A 173 15.09 -7.94 12.94
C LEU A 173 14.32 -8.25 14.23
N ALA A 174 13.13 -8.87 14.16
CA ALA A 174 12.31 -9.17 15.33
C ALA A 174 11.54 -10.49 15.20
N PRO A 175 11.20 -11.17 16.32
CA PRO A 175 10.45 -12.42 16.28
C PRO A 175 9.00 -12.25 15.80
N SER A 176 8.43 -11.06 15.97
CA SER A 176 7.05 -10.71 15.60
C SER A 176 6.97 -9.27 15.09
N GLY A 177 5.84 -8.96 14.44
CA GLY A 177 5.53 -7.66 13.90
C GLY A 177 4.21 -7.68 13.16
N LEU A 178 3.88 -6.55 12.54
CA LEU A 178 2.64 -6.33 11.81
C LEU A 178 2.89 -6.38 10.30
N VAL A 179 2.08 -7.11 9.54
CA VAL A 179 2.05 -6.99 8.08
C VAL A 179 0.85 -6.13 7.68
N TYR A 180 1.11 -5.00 7.04
CA TYR A 180 0.08 -4.10 6.54
C TYR A 180 -0.01 -4.24 5.01
N VAL A 181 -1.13 -4.74 4.51
CA VAL A 181 -1.33 -5.02 3.08
C VAL A 181 -2.44 -4.17 2.50
N ILE A 182 -2.18 -3.49 1.40
CA ILE A 182 -3.19 -2.81 0.61
C ILE A 182 -3.52 -3.72 -0.57
N VAL A 183 -4.78 -4.11 -0.71
CA VAL A 183 -5.23 -4.99 -1.77
C VAL A 183 -6.15 -4.23 -2.72
N HIS A 184 -5.80 -4.22 -4.00
CA HIS A 184 -6.67 -3.80 -5.08
C HIS A 184 -7.17 -5.06 -5.78
N PHE A 185 -8.42 -5.45 -5.47
CA PHE A 185 -9.06 -6.59 -6.14
C PHE A 185 -9.36 -6.25 -7.59
N ASP A 186 -9.44 -7.30 -8.42
CA ASP A 186 -9.87 -7.18 -9.82
C ASP A 186 -11.36 -6.80 -9.90
N ASP A 187 -12.14 -7.21 -8.91
CA ASP A 187 -13.49 -6.69 -8.66
C ASP A 187 -13.43 -5.27 -8.07
N PHE A 188 -13.68 -4.27 -8.91
CA PHE A 188 -13.70 -2.87 -8.46
C PHE A 188 -15.02 -2.46 -7.78
N THR A 189 -16.12 -3.22 -7.95
CA THR A 189 -17.40 -2.93 -7.28
C THR A 189 -17.43 -3.48 -5.87
N LEU A 190 -16.63 -4.53 -5.61
CA LEU A 190 -16.55 -5.24 -4.33
C LEU A 190 -17.88 -5.91 -3.94
N ASP A 191 -18.69 -6.30 -4.94
CA ASP A 191 -20.00 -6.93 -4.71
C ASP A 191 -19.88 -8.24 -3.93
N HIS A 192 -18.71 -8.89 -4.00
CA HIS A 192 -18.41 -10.15 -3.31
C HIS A 192 -17.42 -10.01 -2.14
N TYR A 193 -17.28 -8.81 -1.59
CA TYR A 193 -16.35 -8.53 -0.49
C TYR A 193 -16.45 -9.50 0.69
N GLU A 194 -17.66 -9.85 1.14
CA GLU A 194 -17.84 -10.77 2.28
C GLU A 194 -17.24 -12.16 1.99
N THR A 195 -17.37 -12.64 0.74
CA THR A 195 -16.75 -13.88 0.29
C THR A 195 -15.22 -13.77 0.36
N TYR A 196 -14.66 -12.66 -0.15
CA TYR A 196 -13.22 -12.43 -0.16
C TYR A 196 -12.65 -12.33 1.26
N GLN A 197 -13.35 -11.59 2.12
CA GLN A 197 -13.01 -11.45 3.54
C GLN A 197 -12.93 -12.81 4.21
N ARG A 198 -13.93 -13.68 4.00
CA ARG A 198 -13.92 -15.04 4.54
C ARG A 198 -12.73 -15.85 4.00
N GLN A 199 -12.51 -15.89 2.68
CA GLN A 199 -11.42 -16.66 2.07
C GLN A 199 -10.03 -16.21 2.57
N ILE A 200 -9.81 -14.88 2.68
CA ILE A 200 -8.56 -14.32 3.21
C ILE A 200 -8.41 -14.65 4.70
N SER A 201 -9.48 -14.53 5.48
CA SER A 201 -9.43 -14.83 6.93
C SER A 201 -9.14 -16.30 7.18
N GLU A 202 -9.75 -17.22 6.43
CA GLU A 202 -9.50 -18.66 6.50
C GLU A 202 -8.05 -18.99 6.11
N LEU A 203 -7.53 -18.38 5.05
CA LEU A 203 -6.13 -18.54 4.63
C LEU A 203 -5.16 -18.06 5.72
N LEU A 204 -5.38 -16.86 6.26
CA LEU A 204 -4.53 -16.28 7.31
C LEU A 204 -4.57 -17.10 8.60
N ALA A 205 -5.75 -17.59 9.00
CA ALA A 205 -5.89 -18.47 10.16
C ALA A 205 -5.16 -19.81 9.99
N CYS A 206 -5.18 -20.38 8.78
CA CYS A 206 -4.50 -21.64 8.47
C CYS A 206 -2.97 -21.47 8.37
N SER A 207 -2.50 -20.48 7.62
CA SER A 207 -1.08 -20.32 7.28
C SER A 207 -0.30 -19.51 8.32
N PHE A 208 -0.93 -18.55 8.99
CA PHE A 208 -0.25 -17.55 9.84
C PHE A 208 -0.97 -17.28 11.17
N PRO A 209 -1.31 -18.30 11.99
CA PRO A 209 -2.19 -18.14 13.15
C PRO A 209 -1.68 -17.18 14.24
N ALA A 210 -0.37 -16.93 14.32
CA ALA A 210 0.26 -16.07 15.33
C ALA A 210 0.74 -14.70 14.77
N LEU A 211 0.44 -14.40 13.51
CA LEU A 211 0.85 -13.16 12.86
C LEU A 211 -0.27 -12.11 12.94
N GLU A 212 0.10 -10.86 13.19
CA GLU A 212 -0.81 -9.74 13.03
C GLU A 212 -0.78 -9.27 11.57
N VAL A 213 -1.94 -9.29 10.91
CA VAL A 213 -2.10 -8.86 9.52
C VAL A 213 -3.30 -7.93 9.40
N ILE A 214 -3.08 -6.78 8.80
CA ILE A 214 -4.13 -5.83 8.46
C ILE A 214 -4.17 -5.73 6.94
N VAL A 215 -5.33 -6.08 6.37
CA VAL A 215 -5.59 -5.95 4.95
C VAL A 215 -6.54 -4.78 4.76
N ARG A 216 -6.07 -3.71 4.10
CA ARG A 216 -6.88 -2.59 3.65
C ARG A 216 -7.30 -2.83 2.20
N VAL A 217 -8.58 -2.66 1.88
CA VAL A 217 -9.08 -2.82 0.50
C VAL A 217 -9.04 -1.48 -0.22
N GLY A 218 -8.09 -1.33 -1.14
CA GLY A 218 -7.85 -0.10 -1.88
C GLY A 218 -7.41 1.09 -1.01
N VAL A 219 -7.03 2.18 -1.67
CA VAL A 219 -6.63 3.42 -0.99
C VAL A 219 -7.85 4.18 -0.48
N LEU A 220 -8.91 4.25 -1.29
CA LEU A 220 -10.16 4.94 -0.98
C LEU A 220 -11.13 4.11 -0.16
N GLY A 221 -10.93 2.79 -0.09
CA GLY A 221 -11.89 1.90 0.52
C GLY A 221 -11.91 2.03 2.05
N THR A 222 -13.09 1.78 2.61
CA THR A 222 -13.34 1.75 4.06
C THR A 222 -13.27 0.33 4.63
N HIS A 223 -13.06 -0.67 3.76
CA HIS A 223 -13.05 -2.08 4.14
C HIS A 223 -11.67 -2.52 4.65
N TYR A 224 -11.71 -3.27 5.74
CA TYR A 224 -10.53 -3.87 6.36
C TYR A 224 -10.80 -5.31 6.76
N ILE A 225 -9.80 -6.16 6.58
CA ILE A 225 -9.75 -7.51 7.13
C ILE A 225 -8.63 -7.51 8.17
N ARG A 226 -8.94 -7.95 9.39
CA ARG A 226 -7.98 -7.99 10.50
C ARG A 226 -7.78 -9.44 10.93
N HIS A 227 -6.53 -9.83 11.14
CA HIS A 227 -6.13 -11.15 11.61
C HIS A 227 -5.04 -11.01 12.67
N GLY A 228 -5.13 -11.80 13.74
CA GLY A 228 -4.27 -11.66 14.93
C GLY A 228 -4.84 -10.68 15.96
N ALA A 229 -4.14 -10.52 17.08
CA ALA A 229 -4.60 -9.70 18.21
C ALA A 229 -4.27 -8.22 17.99
N CYS A 230 -5.26 -7.37 18.28
CA CYS A 230 -5.08 -5.94 18.56
C CYS A 230 -4.62 -5.75 20.01
#